data_AF-A0A2G5E5T5-F1
#
_entry.id   AF-A0A2G5E5T5-F1
#
_cell.length_a   1.000
_cell.length_b   1.000
_cell.length_c   1.000
_cell.angle_alpha   90.00
_cell.angle_beta   90.00
_cell.angle_gamma   90.00
#
_symmetry.space_group_name_H-M   'P 1'
#
loop_
_entity.id
_entity.type
_entity.pdbx_description
1 polymer ?
#
loop_
_entity_poly.entity_id
_entity_poly.type
_entity_poly.pdbx_seq_one_letter_code
_entity_poly.pdbx_strand_id
1 'polypeptide(L)'
;MATTITTLFFFFILFIAALAVKEVEQQTSLEQPIISRIAFGSCANQSAPQPIWKSIIDFNPQVFIWLGDNIYGDIRRPYKLFGKERTIGPWKNVPRFVPASETEMQLKYHIAKNNSGYSLLRKKSQVIGTWDDHDYGLNDAGKEFSDKIVNQKLMLDFLDEPQDSPRRKQAGVYASYTFGPKGKQVKVILLDTRYHRDPLSSDGSILGDSQWTWLKKELNGPKTEITIIGSSIQVLSNLSATTGPLFYMESWGRFPRERDRLFKLIASSKRNGVFFISGDVHFGEIARYDCANATGYPLYDITSSGLTQAVEKVIPEPLAFLVEVAAWLTPTTMRLISPNCRYRSCTYGMVLSEKSWFLVLSLVEI
;
A
#
# COMPACT_ATOMS: atom_id res chain seq x y z
N MET A 1 53.12 44.72 18.86
CA MET A 1 52.12 45.37 17.96
C MET A 1 51.68 44.42 16.84
N ALA A 2 52.59 43.74 16.13
CA ALA A 2 52.24 42.81 15.05
C ALA A 2 51.44 41.55 15.50
N THR A 3 51.72 41.01 16.68
CA THR A 3 51.04 39.84 17.26
C THR A 3 49.59 40.15 17.67
N THR A 4 49.33 41.33 18.21
CA THR A 4 47.98 41.74 18.62
C THR A 4 47.05 41.93 17.41
N ILE A 5 47.56 42.45 16.30
CA ILE A 5 46.80 42.67 15.07
C ILE A 5 46.44 41.34 14.39
N THR A 6 47.34 40.35 14.40
CA THR A 6 47.07 39.02 13.84
C THR A 6 46.02 38.25 14.65
N THR A 7 46.05 38.37 15.98
CA THR A 7 45.02 37.75 16.84
C THR A 7 43.64 38.38 16.60
N LEU A 8 43.55 39.71 16.53
CA LEU A 8 42.30 40.42 16.23
C LEU A 8 41.73 40.05 14.86
N PHE A 9 42.59 39.91 13.84
CA PHE A 9 42.17 39.51 12.50
C PHE A 9 41.62 38.08 12.46
N PHE A 10 42.23 37.15 13.21
CA PHE A 10 41.75 35.77 13.31
C PHE A 10 40.37 35.68 13.98
N PHE A 11 40.14 36.43 15.06
CA PHE A 11 38.82 36.49 15.71
C PHE A 11 37.76 37.16 14.82
N PHE A 12 38.13 38.15 14.02
CA PHE A 12 37.23 38.77 13.05
C PHE A 12 36.80 37.80 11.94
N ILE A 13 37.73 36.98 11.42
CA ILE A 13 37.42 35.93 10.43
C ILE A 13 36.50 34.87 11.05
N LEU A 14 36.77 34.42 12.27
CA LEU A 14 35.90 33.46 12.96
C LEU A 14 34.50 34.03 13.22
N PHE A 15 34.40 35.31 13.55
CA PHE A 15 33.11 35.99 13.74
C PHE A 15 32.32 36.12 12.44
N ILE A 16 32.96 36.49 11.33
CA ILE A 16 32.33 36.51 10.01
C ILE A 16 31.91 35.10 9.57
N ALA A 17 32.75 34.09 9.79
CA ALA A 17 32.40 32.70 9.50
C ALA A 17 31.19 32.23 10.33
N ALA A 18 31.12 32.59 11.61
CA ALA A 18 29.98 32.26 12.47
C ALA A 18 28.69 33.00 12.06
N LEU A 19 28.79 34.26 11.62
CA LEU A 19 27.66 35.01 11.07
C LEU A 19 27.17 34.43 9.74
N ALA A 20 28.08 34.04 8.85
CA ALA A 20 27.75 33.39 7.59
C ALA A 20 27.10 32.02 7.80
N VAL A 21 27.57 31.24 8.79
CA VAL A 21 26.92 29.97 9.18
C VAL A 21 25.51 30.22 9.70
N LYS A 22 25.29 31.26 10.52
CA LYS A 22 23.95 31.64 11.00
C LYS A 22 23.01 32.08 9.88
N GLU A 23 23.49 32.87 8.92
CA GLU A 23 22.69 33.28 7.76
C GLU A 23 22.34 32.07 6.88
N VAL A 24 23.28 31.14 6.65
CA VAL A 24 23.02 29.91 5.90
C VAL A 24 22.04 28.97 6.62
N GLU A 25 22.13 28.86 7.95
CA GLU A 25 21.15 28.11 8.78
C GLU A 25 19.76 28.75 8.74
N GLN A 26 19.69 30.09 8.68
CA GLN A 26 18.43 30.82 8.65
C GLN A 26 17.77 30.81 7.25
N GLN A 27 18.53 30.52 6.19
CA GLN A 27 18.05 30.50 4.80
C GLN A 27 17.56 29.14 4.28
N THR A 28 17.61 28.06 5.09
CA THR A 28 17.18 26.70 4.67
C THR A 28 16.18 26.02 5.62
N SER A 29 15.17 26.76 6.08
CA SER A 29 13.91 26.12 6.49
C SER A 29 12.71 26.77 5.80
N LEU A 30 12.59 26.54 4.50
CA LEU A 30 11.26 26.59 3.90
C LEU A 30 10.45 25.50 4.62
N GLU A 31 9.59 25.91 5.56
CA GLU A 31 8.72 25.01 6.29
C GLU A 31 7.93 24.17 5.28
N GLN A 32 8.02 22.84 5.41
CA GLN A 32 7.34 21.92 4.50
C GLN A 32 5.84 22.25 4.47
N PRO A 33 5.20 22.32 3.29
CA PRO A 33 3.79 22.67 3.21
C PRO A 33 2.94 21.65 3.96
N ILE A 34 1.91 22.14 4.65
CA ILE A 34 0.90 21.29 5.30
C ILE A 34 0.22 20.45 4.23
N ILE A 35 0.08 19.15 4.49
CA ILE A 35 -0.76 18.28 3.66
C ILE A 35 -2.11 18.06 4.33
N SER A 36 -3.19 18.21 3.56
CA SER A 36 -4.56 17.96 4.02
C SER A 36 -5.35 17.08 3.05
N ARG A 37 -4.88 16.86 1.81
CA ARG A 37 -5.57 16.00 0.83
C ARG A 37 -4.66 14.88 0.34
N ILE A 38 -5.01 13.65 0.70
CA ILE A 38 -4.34 12.43 0.25
C ILE A 38 -5.36 11.56 -0.49
N ALA A 39 -4.98 11.08 -1.67
CA ALA A 39 -5.74 10.07 -2.40
C ALA A 39 -4.92 8.77 -2.47
N PHE A 40 -5.58 7.62 -2.52
CA PHE A 40 -4.90 6.34 -2.64
C PHE A 40 -5.77 5.28 -3.32
N GLY A 41 -5.13 4.26 -3.88
CA GLY A 41 -5.84 3.15 -4.52
C GLY A 41 -4.91 2.07 -5.05
N SER A 42 -5.53 1.00 -5.56
CA SER A 42 -4.89 -0.17 -6.14
C SER A 42 -5.73 -0.73 -7.31
N CYS A 43 -5.19 -1.71 -8.03
CA CYS A 43 -5.90 -2.49 -9.04
C CYS A 43 -6.31 -1.66 -10.27
N ALA A 44 -5.29 -1.03 -10.87
CA ALA A 44 -5.39 -0.19 -12.07
C ALA A 44 -4.86 -0.92 -13.31
N ASN A 45 -5.70 -1.76 -13.91
CA ASN A 45 -5.40 -2.40 -15.19
C ASN A 45 -5.16 -1.35 -16.28
N GLN A 46 -3.90 -1.24 -16.66
CA GLN A 46 -3.37 -0.34 -17.67
C GLN A 46 -4.05 -0.47 -19.03
N SER A 47 -4.65 -1.62 -19.32
CA SER A 47 -5.35 -1.89 -20.58
C SER A 47 -6.85 -1.58 -20.52
N ALA A 48 -7.40 -1.30 -19.32
CA ALA A 48 -8.80 -0.96 -19.13
C ALA A 48 -9.04 0.56 -19.15
N PRO A 49 -10.24 1.04 -19.51
CA PRO A 49 -10.63 2.43 -19.31
C PRO A 49 -10.51 2.82 -17.83
N GLN A 50 -9.88 3.98 -17.57
CA GLN A 50 -9.67 4.49 -16.19
C GLN A 50 -10.28 5.90 -16.01
N PRO A 51 -11.61 6.06 -16.14
CA PRO A 51 -12.26 7.37 -15.97
C PRO A 51 -12.07 7.94 -14.55
N ILE A 52 -11.74 7.06 -13.59
CA ILE A 52 -11.52 7.38 -12.18
C ILE A 52 -10.46 8.46 -11.95
N TRP A 53 -9.47 8.57 -12.85
CA TRP A 53 -8.45 9.61 -12.75
C TRP A 53 -9.04 11.01 -12.73
N LYS A 54 -10.16 11.25 -13.43
CA LYS A 54 -10.84 12.54 -13.41
C LYS A 54 -11.27 12.90 -11.99
N SER A 55 -11.96 12.01 -11.30
CA SER A 55 -12.41 12.23 -9.92
C SER A 55 -11.25 12.44 -8.96
N ILE A 56 -10.16 11.68 -9.11
CA ILE A 56 -8.94 11.83 -8.29
C ILE A 56 -8.28 13.19 -8.54
N ILE A 57 -8.19 13.64 -9.80
CA ILE A 57 -7.61 14.95 -10.14
C ILE A 57 -8.48 16.09 -9.64
N ASP A 58 -9.81 15.97 -9.75
CA ASP A 58 -10.77 16.97 -9.30
C ASP A 58 -10.73 17.14 -7.77
N PHE A 59 -10.38 16.09 -7.01
CA PHE A 59 -10.08 16.18 -5.57
C PHE A 59 -8.81 16.98 -5.26
N ASN A 60 -7.94 17.21 -6.24
CA ASN A 60 -6.69 17.97 -6.11
C ASN A 60 -5.79 17.50 -4.93
N PRO A 61 -5.41 16.20 -4.89
CA PRO A 61 -4.59 15.65 -3.83
C PRO A 61 -3.16 16.20 -3.90
N GLN A 62 -2.54 16.39 -2.73
CA GLN A 62 -1.13 16.75 -2.65
C GLN A 62 -0.24 15.50 -2.79
N VAL A 63 -0.75 14.37 -2.30
CA VAL A 63 -0.10 13.06 -2.39
C VAL A 63 -1.08 12.04 -2.93
N PHE A 64 -0.64 11.25 -3.92
CA PHE A 64 -1.32 10.04 -4.36
C PHE A 64 -0.49 8.81 -3.97
N ILE A 65 -1.13 7.82 -3.34
CA ILE A 65 -0.48 6.62 -2.82
C ILE A 65 -0.98 5.39 -3.58
N TRP A 66 -0.08 4.75 -4.31
CA TRP A 66 -0.31 3.42 -4.87
C TRP A 66 -0.19 2.34 -3.78
N LEU A 67 -1.19 1.47 -3.72
CA LEU A 67 -1.22 0.31 -2.83
C LEU A 67 -1.02 -1.02 -3.57
N GLY A 68 -0.54 -0.96 -4.81
CA GLY A 68 -0.26 -2.15 -5.61
C GLY A 68 -1.32 -2.45 -6.67
N ASP A 69 -1.06 -3.49 -7.46
CA ASP A 69 -1.65 -3.70 -8.78
C ASP A 69 -1.69 -2.41 -9.61
N ASN A 70 -0.56 -1.70 -9.63
CA ASN A 70 -0.36 -0.48 -10.39
C ASN A 70 -0.40 -0.80 -11.90
N ILE A 71 0.00 -2.03 -12.25
CA ILE A 71 -0.24 -2.74 -13.49
C ILE A 71 -0.66 -4.19 -13.24
N TYR A 72 -1.35 -4.77 -14.22
CA TYR A 72 -1.59 -6.21 -14.29
C TYR A 72 -0.46 -6.86 -15.09
N GLY A 73 0.64 -7.17 -14.41
CA GLY A 73 1.92 -7.58 -15.01
C GLY A 73 1.98 -9.03 -15.50
N ASP A 74 1.33 -9.96 -14.81
CA ASP A 74 1.24 -11.35 -15.23
C ASP A 74 0.28 -11.56 -16.42
N ILE A 75 0.29 -12.78 -16.98
CA ILE A 75 -0.56 -13.16 -18.10
C ILE A 75 -1.61 -14.14 -17.60
N ARG A 76 -2.86 -13.67 -17.55
CA ARG A 76 -4.03 -14.50 -17.26
C ARG A 76 -4.44 -15.28 -18.51
N ARG A 77 -4.31 -16.61 -18.47
CA ARG A 77 -4.83 -17.50 -19.52
C ARG A 77 -6.36 -17.61 -19.40
N PRO A 78 -7.12 -17.73 -20.51
CA PRO A 78 -8.58 -17.82 -20.49
C PRO A 78 -9.09 -19.06 -19.72
N TYR A 79 -10.31 -18.97 -19.15
CA TYR A 79 -10.87 -19.97 -18.23
C TYR A 79 -11.41 -21.24 -18.91
N LYS A 80 -11.39 -22.30 -18.10
CA LYS A 80 -11.79 -23.72 -18.28
C LYS A 80 -13.23 -23.96 -17.78
N LEU A 81 -13.89 -25.04 -18.20
CA LEU A 81 -15.28 -25.34 -17.79
C LEU A 81 -15.41 -25.95 -16.37
N PHE A 82 -14.48 -26.80 -15.89
CA PHE A 82 -14.54 -27.43 -14.54
C PHE A 82 -13.15 -27.81 -13.98
N GLY A 83 -12.99 -27.76 -12.64
CA GLY A 83 -11.82 -28.27 -11.88
C GLY A 83 -10.63 -27.30 -11.76
N LYS A 84 -9.72 -27.57 -10.79
CA LYS A 84 -8.54 -26.71 -10.54
C LYS A 84 -7.49 -26.75 -11.68
N GLU A 85 -7.53 -27.74 -12.59
CA GLU A 85 -6.58 -27.90 -13.72
C GLU A 85 -7.20 -28.58 -14.99
N ARG A 86 -7.49 -27.90 -16.13
CA ARG A 86 -7.06 -28.16 -17.57
C ARG A 86 -7.64 -27.24 -18.69
N THR A 87 -6.85 -26.77 -19.68
CA THR A 87 -7.23 -25.83 -20.78
C THR A 87 -7.72 -26.50 -22.09
N ILE A 88 -8.51 -27.59 -21.99
CA ILE A 88 -9.07 -28.47 -23.06
C ILE A 88 -8.16 -29.67 -23.47
N GLY A 89 -8.76 -30.89 -23.56
CA GLY A 89 -8.16 -32.16 -24.05
C GLY A 89 -7.65 -33.12 -22.95
N PRO A 90 -7.50 -34.44 -23.22
CA PRO A 90 -7.47 -35.48 -22.19
C PRO A 90 -6.18 -35.54 -21.37
N TRP A 91 -5.10 -34.82 -21.74
CA TRP A 91 -3.73 -34.76 -21.15
C TRP A 91 -3.08 -33.50 -20.48
N LYS A 92 -3.65 -32.27 -20.32
CA LYS A 92 -2.80 -31.05 -20.07
C LYS A 92 -3.11 -30.15 -18.84
N ASN A 93 -2.30 -30.24 -17.79
CA ASN A 93 -2.28 -29.33 -16.63
C ASN A 93 -1.36 -28.12 -16.90
N VAL A 94 -1.92 -26.93 -17.11
CA VAL A 94 -1.15 -25.68 -17.22
C VAL A 94 -1.63 -24.64 -16.19
N PRO A 95 -0.70 -23.86 -15.59
CA PRO A 95 -1.03 -22.76 -14.68
C PRO A 95 -1.98 -21.74 -15.32
N ARG A 96 -2.85 -21.13 -14.51
CA ARG A 96 -3.80 -20.10 -14.96
C ARG A 96 -3.11 -18.76 -15.21
N PHE A 97 -2.16 -18.41 -14.36
CA PHE A 97 -1.33 -17.23 -14.47
C PHE A 97 0.09 -17.66 -14.79
N VAL A 98 0.77 -16.90 -15.65
CA VAL A 98 2.19 -17.09 -15.95
C VAL A 98 2.88 -15.74 -15.89
N PRO A 99 4.15 -15.70 -15.45
CA PRO A 99 4.90 -14.46 -15.43
C PRO A 99 5.08 -13.93 -16.85
N ALA A 100 5.01 -12.62 -16.99
CA ALA A 100 5.36 -11.95 -18.23
C ALA A 100 6.87 -11.75 -18.33
N SER A 101 7.38 -11.61 -19.55
CA SER A 101 8.78 -11.22 -19.77
C SER A 101 9.08 -9.82 -19.23
N GLU A 102 10.36 -9.52 -18.97
CA GLU A 102 10.79 -8.17 -18.58
C GLU A 102 10.31 -7.09 -19.57
N THR A 103 10.38 -7.37 -20.87
CA THR A 103 9.93 -6.45 -21.92
C THR A 103 8.42 -6.22 -21.88
N GLU A 104 7.62 -7.24 -21.61
CA GLU A 104 6.17 -7.09 -21.45
C GLU A 104 5.83 -6.30 -20.19
N MET A 105 6.52 -6.55 -19.07
CA MET A 105 6.37 -5.76 -17.85
C MET A 105 6.71 -4.28 -18.09
N GLN A 106 7.83 -4.00 -18.76
CA GLN A 106 8.22 -2.64 -19.17
C GLN A 106 7.15 -1.97 -20.02
N LEU A 107 6.61 -2.67 -21.02
CA LEU A 107 5.54 -2.15 -21.88
C LEU A 107 4.28 -1.83 -21.07
N LYS A 108 3.88 -2.71 -20.15
CA LYS A 108 2.70 -2.49 -19.30
C LYS A 108 2.86 -1.28 -18.39
N TYR A 109 4.03 -1.10 -17.77
CA TYR A 109 4.34 0.13 -17.02
C TYR A 109 4.35 1.37 -17.92
N HIS A 110 4.89 1.27 -19.14
CA HIS A 110 4.87 2.37 -20.09
C HIS A 110 3.44 2.80 -20.45
N ILE A 111 2.54 1.84 -20.72
CA ILE A 111 1.11 2.11 -20.98
C ILE A 111 0.47 2.79 -19.77
N ALA A 112 0.65 2.25 -18.57
CA ALA A 112 0.09 2.82 -17.34
C ALA A 112 0.56 4.26 -17.11
N LYS A 113 1.87 4.48 -17.25
CA LYS A 113 2.51 5.78 -17.05
C LYS A 113 2.05 6.84 -18.05
N ASN A 114 1.76 6.41 -19.30
CA ASN A 114 1.26 7.27 -20.37
C ASN A 114 -0.28 7.38 -20.45
N ASN A 115 -1.01 6.75 -19.53
CA ASN A 115 -2.44 7.03 -19.38
C ASN A 115 -2.62 8.53 -19.11
N SER A 116 -3.46 9.21 -19.90
CA SER A 116 -3.59 10.67 -19.86
C SER A 116 -4.04 11.20 -18.50
N GLY A 117 -4.93 10.47 -17.82
CA GLY A 117 -5.39 10.80 -16.47
C GLY A 117 -4.26 10.68 -15.44
N TYR A 118 -3.59 9.52 -15.39
CA TYR A 118 -2.49 9.31 -14.47
C TYR A 118 -1.28 10.24 -14.74
N SER A 119 -0.96 10.48 -16.01
CA SER A 119 0.04 11.47 -16.42
C SER A 119 -0.28 12.88 -15.95
N LEU A 120 -1.55 13.29 -15.95
CA LEU A 120 -1.97 14.59 -15.42
C LEU A 120 -1.88 14.65 -13.90
N LEU A 121 -2.28 13.57 -13.21
CA LEU A 121 -2.15 13.45 -11.75
C LEU A 121 -0.68 13.60 -11.31
N ARG A 122 0.24 12.88 -11.96
CA ARG A 122 1.70 12.95 -11.69
C ARG A 122 2.30 14.35 -11.82
N LYS A 123 1.70 15.24 -12.61
CA LYS A 123 2.14 16.64 -12.75
C LYS A 123 1.64 17.54 -11.62
N LYS A 124 0.58 17.14 -10.90
CA LYS A 124 -0.10 17.94 -9.88
C LYS A 124 0.13 17.46 -8.46
N SER A 125 0.46 16.18 -8.30
CA SER A 125 0.56 15.50 -7.01
C SER A 125 1.87 14.75 -6.91
N GLN A 126 2.42 14.66 -5.70
CA GLN A 126 3.50 13.73 -5.44
C GLN A 126 2.95 12.30 -5.47
N VAL A 127 3.57 11.42 -6.24
CA VAL A 127 3.18 10.01 -6.30
C VAL A 127 4.18 9.17 -5.52
N ILE A 128 3.68 8.39 -4.58
CA ILE A 128 4.43 7.39 -3.81
C ILE A 128 3.70 6.05 -3.90
N GLY A 129 4.35 4.96 -3.51
CA GLY A 129 3.67 3.67 -3.59
C GLY A 129 4.46 2.43 -3.22
N THR A 130 3.71 1.35 -3.12
CA THR A 130 4.18 -0.04 -3.09
C THR A 130 3.56 -0.83 -4.26
N TRP A 131 3.88 -2.11 -4.35
CA TRP A 131 3.36 -3.04 -5.36
C TRP A 131 2.41 -4.08 -4.74
N ASP A 132 1.73 -4.84 -5.59
CA ASP A 132 1.11 -6.11 -5.21
C ASP A 132 1.57 -7.24 -6.15
N ASP A 133 0.94 -8.42 -6.08
CA ASP A 133 1.35 -9.62 -6.84
C ASP A 133 1.40 -9.40 -8.36
N HIS A 134 0.47 -8.64 -8.94
CA HIS A 134 0.48 -8.44 -10.39
C HIS A 134 1.65 -7.58 -10.87
N ASP A 135 2.04 -6.55 -10.11
CA ASP A 135 3.27 -5.76 -10.37
C ASP A 135 4.53 -6.56 -10.02
N TYR A 136 4.44 -7.40 -8.98
CA TYR A 136 5.50 -8.29 -8.52
C TYR A 136 5.83 -9.33 -9.59
N GLY A 137 4.84 -9.72 -10.40
CA GLY A 137 4.99 -10.41 -11.67
C GLY A 137 4.25 -11.74 -11.79
N LEU A 138 3.58 -12.19 -10.73
CA LEU A 138 2.83 -13.44 -10.73
C LEU A 138 1.81 -13.45 -9.59
N ASN A 139 0.54 -13.74 -9.92
CA ASN A 139 -0.56 -13.85 -8.96
C ASN A 139 -0.19 -14.69 -7.72
N ASP A 140 -0.48 -14.16 -6.53
CA ASP A 140 -0.19 -14.75 -5.21
C ASP A 140 1.28 -15.14 -4.96
N ALA A 141 2.24 -14.62 -5.74
CA ALA A 141 3.64 -14.99 -5.56
C ALA A 141 4.28 -14.26 -4.39
N GLY A 142 5.22 -14.94 -3.73
CA GLY A 142 6.01 -14.42 -2.62
C GLY A 142 7.49 -14.56 -2.89
N LYS A 143 8.27 -14.79 -1.84
CA LYS A 143 9.74 -14.81 -1.90
C LYS A 143 10.32 -15.85 -2.87
N GLU A 144 9.56 -16.88 -3.23
CA GLU A 144 9.94 -17.92 -4.19
C GLU A 144 10.03 -17.43 -5.64
N PHE A 145 9.46 -16.27 -5.96
CA PHE A 145 9.47 -15.74 -7.32
C PHE A 145 10.86 -15.26 -7.74
N SER A 146 11.36 -15.80 -8.86
CA SER A 146 12.73 -15.53 -9.33
C SER A 146 12.93 -14.10 -9.85
N ASP A 147 11.92 -13.55 -10.53
CA ASP A 147 12.08 -12.31 -11.30
C ASP A 147 11.81 -11.05 -10.46
N LYS A 148 11.59 -11.23 -9.14
CA LYS A 148 11.30 -10.15 -8.19
C LYS A 148 12.34 -9.03 -8.18
N ILE A 149 13.61 -9.34 -8.45
CA ILE A 149 14.70 -8.34 -8.49
C ILE A 149 14.53 -7.44 -9.71
N VAL A 150 14.25 -8.04 -10.87
CA VAL A 150 14.01 -7.31 -12.13
C VAL A 150 12.74 -6.46 -11.99
N ASN A 151 11.66 -7.06 -11.50
CA ASN A 151 10.40 -6.35 -11.33
C ASN A 151 10.47 -5.23 -10.28
N GLN A 152 11.31 -5.36 -9.24
CA GLN A 152 11.58 -4.28 -8.28
C GLN A 152 12.15 -3.06 -9.00
N LYS A 153 13.12 -3.28 -9.88
CA LYS A 153 13.71 -2.20 -10.67
C LYS A 153 12.65 -1.51 -11.54
N LEU A 154 11.83 -2.29 -12.25
CA LEU A 154 10.78 -1.75 -13.12
C LEU A 154 9.73 -0.95 -12.36
N MET A 155 9.31 -1.43 -11.19
CA MET A 155 8.37 -0.73 -10.32
C MET A 155 8.94 0.60 -9.81
N LEU A 156 10.21 0.60 -9.37
CA LEU A 156 10.87 1.82 -8.90
C LEU A 156 11.09 2.81 -10.05
N ASP A 157 11.35 2.34 -11.28
CA ASP A 157 11.40 3.19 -12.47
C ASP A 157 10.01 3.75 -12.83
N PHE A 158 8.94 2.98 -12.64
CA PHE A 158 7.56 3.45 -12.80
C PHE A 158 7.23 4.59 -11.82
N LEU A 159 7.65 4.48 -10.56
CA LEU A 159 7.48 5.50 -9.53
C LEU A 159 8.43 6.71 -9.64
N ASP A 160 9.30 6.76 -10.66
CA ASP A 160 10.35 7.79 -10.78
C ASP A 160 11.29 7.84 -9.57
N GLU A 161 11.53 6.70 -8.91
CA GLU A 161 12.40 6.65 -7.73
C GLU A 161 13.83 7.10 -8.11
N PRO A 162 14.48 7.99 -7.34
CA PRO A 162 15.84 8.43 -7.62
C PRO A 162 16.83 7.27 -7.75
N GLN A 163 17.82 7.41 -8.63
CA GLN A 163 18.81 6.35 -8.91
C GLN A 163 19.71 6.03 -7.71
N ASP A 164 19.94 7.01 -6.84
CA ASP A 164 20.72 6.90 -5.61
C ASP A 164 19.91 6.45 -4.39
N SER A 165 18.59 6.28 -4.54
CA SER A 165 17.68 5.89 -3.46
C SER A 165 18.09 4.59 -2.78
N PRO A 166 18.03 4.50 -1.43
CA PRO A 166 18.21 3.26 -0.70
C PRO A 166 17.26 2.13 -1.16
N ARG A 167 16.06 2.48 -1.67
CA ARG A 167 15.08 1.49 -2.19
C ARG A 167 15.64 0.65 -3.35
N ARG A 168 16.60 1.18 -4.10
CA ARG A 168 17.27 0.46 -5.20
C ARG A 168 18.37 -0.48 -4.73
N LYS A 169 18.75 -0.44 -3.45
CA LYS A 169 19.82 -1.25 -2.85
C LYS A 169 19.31 -2.24 -1.79
N GLN A 170 18.08 -2.06 -1.33
CA GLN A 170 17.44 -2.94 -0.36
C GLN A 170 16.62 -4.04 -1.06
N ALA A 171 16.27 -5.07 -0.30
CA ALA A 171 15.41 -6.16 -0.74
C ALA A 171 13.93 -5.83 -0.47
N GLY A 172 13.19 -5.47 -1.53
CA GLY A 172 11.79 -5.02 -1.45
C GLY A 172 11.62 -3.50 -1.61
N VAL A 173 10.39 -3.06 -1.92
CA VAL A 173 10.07 -1.67 -2.27
C VAL A 173 9.57 -0.82 -1.08
N TYR A 174 9.61 -1.33 0.15
CA TYR A 174 9.12 -0.60 1.32
C TYR A 174 9.81 0.75 1.54
N ALA A 175 9.08 1.74 2.03
CA ALA A 175 9.56 3.11 2.18
C ALA A 175 8.77 3.88 3.23
N SER A 176 9.31 5.02 3.68
CA SER A 176 8.53 5.95 4.51
C SER A 176 8.75 7.39 4.09
N TYR A 177 7.73 8.21 4.35
CA TYR A 177 7.68 9.63 4.00
C TYR A 177 7.11 10.38 5.19
N THR A 178 7.61 11.59 5.44
CA THR A 178 7.05 12.50 6.45
C THR A 178 6.74 13.83 5.78
N PHE A 179 5.50 14.26 5.87
CA PHE A 179 5.00 15.47 5.24
C PHE A 179 4.57 16.49 6.28
N GLY A 180 4.56 17.76 5.91
CA GLY A 180 4.09 18.85 6.76
C GLY A 180 5.11 19.38 7.75
N PRO A 181 4.83 20.57 8.33
CA PRO A 181 5.68 21.20 9.33
C PRO A 181 5.51 20.52 10.69
N LYS A 182 6.45 20.78 11.61
CA LYS A 182 6.42 20.22 12.97
C LYS A 182 5.08 20.54 13.67
N GLY A 183 4.49 19.54 14.33
CA GLY A 183 3.17 19.68 14.98
C GLY A 183 1.96 19.53 14.04
N LYS A 184 2.20 19.35 12.73
CA LYS A 184 1.17 18.97 11.73
C LYS A 184 1.70 17.88 10.81
N GLN A 185 2.60 17.04 11.31
CA GLN A 185 3.29 16.06 10.49
C GLN A 185 2.42 14.83 10.26
N VAL A 186 2.40 14.37 9.02
CA VAL A 186 1.80 13.10 8.63
C VAL A 186 2.92 12.17 8.20
N LYS A 187 3.02 11.01 8.86
CA LYS A 187 3.96 9.97 8.46
C LYS A 187 3.23 8.92 7.62
N VAL A 188 3.78 8.60 6.45
CA VAL A 188 3.31 7.47 5.62
C VAL A 188 4.39 6.41 5.62
N ILE A 189 4.04 5.19 6.00
CA ILE A 189 4.90 4.01 5.99
C ILE A 189 4.30 3.03 4.97
N LEU A 190 4.99 2.76 3.87
CA LEU A 190 4.56 1.82 2.86
C LEU A 190 5.28 0.48 3.06
N LEU A 191 4.50 -0.56 3.33
CA LEU A 191 4.97 -1.92 3.45
C LEU A 191 5.10 -2.57 2.07
N ASP A 192 5.92 -3.60 2.03
CA ASP A 192 6.07 -4.55 0.93
C ASP A 192 5.69 -5.90 1.51
N THR A 193 4.59 -6.47 1.04
CA THR A 193 4.03 -7.73 1.55
C THR A 193 4.27 -8.89 0.58
N ARG A 194 5.21 -8.74 -0.36
CA ARG A 194 5.53 -9.72 -1.39
C ARG A 194 6.97 -10.23 -1.29
N TYR A 195 7.95 -9.33 -1.23
CA TYR A 195 9.36 -9.67 -1.47
C TYR A 195 9.91 -10.79 -0.58
N HIS A 196 9.54 -10.75 0.71
CA HIS A 196 9.98 -11.69 1.74
C HIS A 196 8.88 -12.66 2.17
N ARG A 197 7.68 -12.56 1.58
CA ARG A 197 6.52 -13.31 2.05
C ARG A 197 6.69 -14.80 1.81
N ASP A 198 6.45 -15.59 2.84
CA ASP A 198 6.36 -17.05 2.77
C ASP A 198 5.08 -17.51 2.05
N PRO A 199 5.01 -18.75 1.56
CA PRO A 199 3.83 -19.27 0.86
C PRO A 199 2.53 -19.10 1.66
N LEU A 200 1.41 -18.81 0.98
CA LEU A 200 0.09 -18.57 1.60
C LEU A 200 -0.46 -19.75 2.40
N SER A 201 0.05 -20.96 2.14
CA SER A 201 -0.28 -22.17 2.89
C SER A 201 0.47 -22.28 4.23
N SER A 202 1.35 -21.33 4.53
CA SER A 202 2.13 -21.28 5.76
C SER A 202 1.68 -20.09 6.63
N ASP A 203 1.93 -20.17 7.93
CA ASP A 203 1.91 -19.01 8.83
C ASP A 203 3.33 -18.43 8.96
N GLY A 204 4.04 -18.30 7.84
CA GLY A 204 5.42 -17.82 7.77
C GLY A 204 5.55 -16.29 7.94
N SER A 205 6.66 -15.72 7.45
CA SER A 205 6.86 -14.28 7.46
C SER A 205 6.15 -13.59 6.29
N ILE A 206 5.71 -12.34 6.49
CA ILE A 206 5.29 -11.44 5.41
C ILE A 206 6.45 -10.49 5.07
N LEU A 207 6.97 -9.79 6.08
CA LEU A 207 7.92 -8.69 5.87
C LEU A 207 9.39 -9.15 5.82
N GLY A 208 9.72 -10.29 6.44
CA GLY A 208 11.10 -10.69 6.67
C GLY A 208 11.82 -9.81 7.71
N ASP A 209 12.96 -10.30 8.20
CA ASP A 209 13.63 -9.69 9.36
C ASP A 209 14.19 -8.28 9.09
N SER A 210 14.66 -8.02 7.87
CA SER A 210 15.21 -6.71 7.47
C SER A 210 14.14 -5.62 7.53
N GLN A 211 12.98 -5.88 6.93
CA GLN A 211 11.87 -4.94 6.92
C GLN A 211 11.20 -4.82 8.29
N TRP A 212 11.11 -5.90 9.08
CA TRP A 212 10.64 -5.81 10.47
C TRP A 212 11.54 -4.92 11.32
N THR A 213 12.86 -5.05 11.17
CA THR A 213 13.83 -4.22 11.87
C THR A 213 13.69 -2.76 11.45
N TRP A 214 13.54 -2.51 10.15
CA TRP A 214 13.28 -1.18 9.60
C TRP A 214 11.96 -0.59 10.13
N LEU A 215 10.85 -1.33 10.08
CA LEU A 215 9.53 -0.88 10.54
C LEU A 215 9.56 -0.53 12.03
N LYS A 216 10.25 -1.33 12.85
CA LYS A 216 10.46 -1.02 14.27
C LYS A 216 11.19 0.31 14.45
N LYS A 217 12.23 0.59 13.65
CA LYS A 217 12.92 1.89 13.67
C LYS A 217 11.97 3.02 13.27
N GLU A 218 11.17 2.83 12.21
CA GLU A 218 10.25 3.86 11.73
C GLU A 218 9.19 4.23 12.76
N LEU A 219 8.63 3.23 13.46
CA LEU A 219 7.62 3.39 14.52
C LEU A 219 8.18 3.98 15.83
N ASN A 220 9.45 3.72 16.14
CA ASN A 220 10.13 4.32 17.30
C ASN A 220 10.83 5.66 16.99
N GLY A 221 10.82 6.10 15.73
CA GLY A 221 11.35 7.39 15.31
C GLY A 221 10.54 8.60 15.83
N PRO A 222 10.86 9.81 15.36
CA PRO A 222 10.19 11.04 15.78
C PRO A 222 8.66 10.95 15.72
N LYS A 223 7.98 11.58 16.68
CA LYS A 223 6.51 11.61 16.73
C LYS A 223 5.95 12.46 15.59
N THR A 224 4.84 11.99 15.03
CA THR A 224 3.99 12.72 14.07
C THR A 224 2.56 12.71 14.59
N GLU A 225 1.73 13.62 14.11
CA GLU A 225 0.33 13.72 14.55
C GLU A 225 -0.49 12.52 14.08
N ILE A 226 -0.22 12.08 12.85
CA ILE A 226 -0.86 10.92 12.22
C ILE A 226 0.22 10.02 11.62
N THR A 227 -0.02 8.71 11.65
CA THR A 227 0.79 7.70 10.98
C THR A 227 -0.09 6.78 10.15
N ILE A 228 0.11 6.80 8.84
CA ILE A 228 -0.58 5.94 7.89
C ILE A 228 0.35 4.78 7.56
N ILE A 229 -0.10 3.55 7.72
CA ILE A 229 0.61 2.35 7.27
C ILE A 229 -0.10 1.81 6.03
N GLY A 230 0.50 1.95 4.85
CA GLY A 230 0.01 1.36 3.62
C GLY A 230 0.48 -0.08 3.47
N SER A 231 -0.44 -0.98 3.16
CA SER A 231 -0.21 -2.40 2.87
C SER A 231 -0.86 -2.73 1.53
N SER A 232 -0.30 -3.63 0.73
CA SER A 232 -0.94 -3.99 -0.54
C SER A 232 -2.20 -4.83 -0.32
N ILE A 233 -2.10 -5.78 0.60
CA ILE A 233 -3.21 -6.62 1.06
C ILE A 233 -3.85 -6.08 2.35
N GLN A 234 -5.12 -6.41 2.60
CA GLN A 234 -5.84 -5.98 3.80
C GLN A 234 -5.17 -6.46 5.10
N VAL A 235 -5.07 -5.58 6.10
CA VAL A 235 -4.44 -5.86 7.40
C VAL A 235 -5.45 -6.42 8.40
N LEU A 236 -6.60 -5.76 8.53
CA LEU A 236 -7.60 -6.12 9.55
C LEU A 236 -8.54 -7.24 9.10
N SER A 237 -8.72 -7.41 7.80
CA SER A 237 -9.63 -8.42 7.25
C SER A 237 -9.29 -9.82 7.76
N ASN A 238 -10.34 -10.57 8.10
CA ASN A 238 -10.25 -11.98 8.48
C ASN A 238 -11.14 -12.84 7.57
N LEU A 239 -11.55 -12.29 6.43
CA LEU A 239 -12.55 -12.89 5.54
C LEU A 239 -12.18 -14.32 5.17
N SER A 240 -10.92 -14.54 4.80
CA SER A 240 -10.41 -15.86 4.40
C SER A 240 -10.47 -16.91 5.52
N ALA A 241 -10.41 -16.49 6.79
CA ALA A 241 -10.60 -17.41 7.92
C ALA A 241 -12.07 -17.84 8.09
N THR A 242 -13.01 -16.99 7.67
CA THR A 242 -14.46 -17.24 7.75
C THR A 242 -15.05 -17.88 6.49
N THR A 243 -14.45 -17.66 5.32
CA THR A 243 -14.91 -18.19 4.03
C THR A 243 -14.16 -19.45 3.60
N GLY A 244 -13.11 -19.83 4.33
CA GLY A 244 -12.41 -21.09 4.11
C GLY A 244 -13.30 -22.30 4.42
N PRO A 245 -13.22 -23.41 3.66
CA PRO A 245 -12.32 -23.65 2.52
C PRO A 245 -12.86 -23.20 1.16
N LEU A 246 -14.01 -22.53 1.11
CA LEU A 246 -14.70 -22.19 -0.15
C LEU A 246 -13.97 -21.07 -0.92
N PHE A 247 -13.57 -20.01 -0.22
CA PHE A 247 -12.88 -18.86 -0.79
C PHE A 247 -11.74 -18.42 0.12
N TYR A 248 -10.61 -18.08 -0.50
CA TYR A 248 -9.44 -17.55 0.18
C TYR A 248 -8.98 -16.30 -0.56
N MET A 249 -8.90 -15.20 0.19
CA MET A 249 -8.33 -13.94 -0.25
C MET A 249 -7.01 -13.70 0.48
N GLU A 250 -6.08 -13.03 -0.18
CA GLU A 250 -4.83 -12.68 0.47
C GLU A 250 -5.05 -11.55 1.47
N SER A 251 -4.48 -11.71 2.66
CA SER A 251 -4.56 -10.72 3.73
C SER A 251 -3.59 -11.09 4.84
N TRP A 252 -3.28 -10.14 5.72
CA TRP A 252 -2.54 -10.42 6.94
C TRP A 252 -3.24 -11.45 7.84
N GLY A 253 -4.55 -11.64 7.69
CA GLY A 253 -5.31 -12.69 8.39
C GLY A 253 -4.87 -14.11 8.05
N ARG A 254 -4.14 -14.33 6.94
CA ARG A 254 -3.50 -15.61 6.59
C ARG A 254 -2.25 -15.91 7.41
N PHE A 255 -1.62 -14.87 7.96
CA PHE A 255 -0.37 -14.95 8.74
C PHE A 255 -0.60 -14.37 10.15
N PRO A 256 -1.43 -15.03 10.98
CA PRO A 256 -1.81 -14.52 12.30
C PRO A 256 -0.62 -14.14 13.19
N ARG A 257 0.52 -14.84 13.10
CA ARG A 257 1.72 -14.48 13.88
C ARG A 257 2.30 -13.14 13.46
N GLU A 258 2.43 -12.89 12.16
CA GLU A 258 2.96 -11.62 11.65
C GLU A 258 2.00 -10.46 11.90
N ARG A 259 0.69 -10.71 11.82
CA ARG A 259 -0.33 -9.70 12.17
C ARG A 259 -0.30 -9.34 13.66
N ASP A 260 -0.22 -10.34 14.54
CA ASP A 260 -0.09 -10.09 15.99
C ASP A 260 1.22 -9.35 16.32
N ARG A 261 2.33 -9.71 15.65
CA ARG A 261 3.60 -9.00 15.75
C ARG A 261 3.47 -7.52 15.35
N LEU A 262 2.72 -7.21 14.29
CA LEU A 262 2.45 -5.84 13.86
C LEU A 262 1.70 -5.04 14.95
N PHE A 263 0.61 -5.61 15.48
CA PHE A 263 -0.19 -4.95 16.51
C PHE A 263 0.59 -4.72 17.80
N LYS A 264 1.37 -5.71 18.23
CA LYS A 264 2.27 -5.59 19.39
C LYS A 264 3.34 -4.52 19.16
N LEU A 265 3.91 -4.45 17.96
CA LEU A 265 4.90 -3.43 17.63
C LEU A 265 4.27 -2.02 17.71
N ILE A 266 3.10 -1.81 17.10
CA ILE A 266 2.38 -0.54 17.16
C ILE A 266 2.10 -0.15 18.61
N ALA A 267 1.52 -1.05 19.40
CA ALA A 267 1.25 -0.84 20.81
C ALA A 267 2.51 -0.47 21.62
N SER A 268 3.59 -1.24 21.44
CA SER A 268 4.85 -1.02 22.16
C SER A 268 5.56 0.28 21.80
N SER A 269 5.39 0.76 20.56
CA SER A 269 5.96 2.02 20.09
C SER A 269 5.33 3.26 20.74
N LYS A 270 4.14 3.10 21.35
CA LYS A 270 3.33 4.20 21.92
C LYS A 270 3.07 5.34 20.93
N ARG A 271 3.02 5.02 19.64
CA ARG A 271 2.69 5.95 18.57
C ARG A 271 1.18 6.06 18.43
N ASN A 272 0.69 7.29 18.49
CA ASN A 272 -0.73 7.61 18.38
C ASN A 272 -1.12 7.84 16.91
N GLY A 273 -2.41 7.77 16.62
CA GLY A 273 -2.95 8.10 15.29
C GLY A 273 -2.50 7.15 14.18
N VAL A 274 -2.26 5.87 14.51
CA VAL A 274 -1.88 4.83 13.53
C VAL A 274 -3.15 4.22 12.92
N PHE A 275 -3.25 4.24 11.59
CA PHE A 275 -4.28 3.49 10.86
C PHE A 275 -3.70 2.93 9.55
N PHE A 276 -4.43 1.99 8.95
CA PHE A 276 -4.03 1.32 7.72
C PHE A 276 -4.80 1.82 6.50
N ILE A 277 -4.13 1.77 5.36
CA ILE A 277 -4.76 1.83 4.05
C ILE A 277 -4.35 0.58 3.25
N SER A 278 -5.28 -0.02 2.49
CA SER A 278 -5.05 -1.30 1.80
C SER A 278 -5.69 -1.43 0.41
N GLY A 279 -5.29 -2.47 -0.33
CA GLY A 279 -5.69 -2.77 -1.71
C GLY A 279 -6.14 -4.23 -1.96
N ASP A 280 -5.72 -4.82 -3.09
CA ASP A 280 -5.89 -6.23 -3.53
C ASP A 280 -7.33 -6.68 -3.91
N VAL A 281 -8.31 -6.36 -3.08
CA VAL A 281 -9.59 -7.09 -3.03
C VAL A 281 -10.67 -6.71 -4.06
N HIS A 282 -10.41 -5.73 -4.93
CA HIS A 282 -11.33 -5.20 -5.95
C HIS A 282 -12.68 -4.66 -5.42
N PHE A 283 -12.71 -4.27 -4.15
CA PHE A 283 -13.79 -3.49 -3.56
C PHE A 283 -13.24 -2.49 -2.54
N GLY A 284 -14.10 -1.58 -2.10
CA GLY A 284 -13.81 -0.64 -1.04
C GLY A 284 -14.40 -1.06 0.32
N GLU A 285 -13.65 -0.87 1.41
CA GLU A 285 -14.08 -1.25 2.77
C GLU A 285 -13.46 -0.30 3.81
N ILE A 286 -14.19 -0.02 4.89
CA ILE A 286 -13.61 0.57 6.12
C ILE A 286 -13.83 -0.41 7.26
N ALA A 287 -12.76 -1.09 7.66
CA ALA A 287 -12.76 -2.02 8.76
C ALA A 287 -12.30 -1.33 10.05
N ARG A 288 -12.93 -1.70 11.17
CA ARG A 288 -12.56 -1.27 12.53
C ARG A 288 -12.26 -2.49 13.39
N TYR A 289 -11.15 -2.45 14.10
CA TYR A 289 -10.71 -3.49 15.02
C TYR A 289 -10.49 -2.94 16.43
N ASP A 290 -11.44 -3.23 17.31
CA ASP A 290 -11.44 -2.76 18.70
C ASP A 290 -10.55 -3.57 19.64
N CYS A 291 -10.12 -4.78 19.24
CA CYS A 291 -9.38 -5.67 20.14
C CYS A 291 -7.89 -5.35 20.26
N ALA A 292 -7.44 -4.26 19.64
CA ALA A 292 -6.09 -3.73 19.78
C ALA A 292 -5.93 -2.96 21.12
N ASN A 293 -6.42 -3.48 22.25
CA ASN A 293 -6.47 -2.76 23.53
C ASN A 293 -5.11 -2.15 23.95
N ALA A 294 -4.01 -2.80 23.56
CA ALA A 294 -2.66 -2.33 23.85
C ALA A 294 -2.25 -1.04 23.09
N THR A 295 -2.95 -0.66 22.01
CA THR A 295 -2.72 0.61 21.30
C THR A 295 -3.47 1.78 21.96
N GLY A 296 -4.45 1.51 22.82
CA GLY A 296 -5.26 2.53 23.51
C GLY A 296 -6.38 3.16 22.68
N TYR A 297 -6.56 2.74 21.42
CA TYR A 297 -7.63 3.16 20.50
C TYR A 297 -7.89 2.09 19.44
N PRO A 298 -9.10 2.01 18.83
CA PRO A 298 -9.37 1.05 17.78
C PRO A 298 -8.50 1.30 16.54
N LEU A 299 -8.03 0.22 15.91
CA LEU A 299 -7.32 0.30 14.64
C LEU A 299 -8.34 0.34 13.49
N TYR A 300 -8.02 1.10 12.46
CA TYR A 300 -8.83 1.20 11.24
C TYR A 300 -8.01 0.75 10.03
N ASP A 301 -8.68 0.15 9.05
CA ASP A 301 -8.13 -0.22 7.76
C ASP A 301 -9.08 0.24 6.67
N ILE A 302 -8.62 1.18 5.85
CA ILE A 302 -9.40 1.81 4.80
C ILE A 302 -8.91 1.23 3.47
N THR A 303 -9.69 0.32 2.91
CA THR A 303 -9.37 -0.38 1.66
C THR A 303 -9.94 0.39 0.46
N SER A 304 -9.08 0.65 -0.52
CA SER A 304 -9.43 1.25 -1.81
C SER A 304 -8.85 0.37 -2.91
N SER A 305 -9.65 -0.60 -3.35
CA SER A 305 -9.23 -1.59 -4.35
C SER A 305 -10.26 -1.69 -5.47
N GLY A 306 -9.78 -1.55 -6.70
CA GLY A 306 -10.62 -1.59 -7.90
C GLY A 306 -10.68 -0.28 -8.68
N LEU A 307 -9.54 0.39 -8.92
CA LEU A 307 -9.51 1.55 -9.83
C LEU A 307 -10.06 1.21 -11.24
N THR A 308 -9.96 -0.06 -11.63
CA THR A 308 -10.52 -0.59 -12.89
C THR A 308 -11.24 -1.94 -12.75
N GLN A 309 -10.94 -2.67 -11.68
CA GLN A 309 -11.52 -3.98 -11.39
C GLN A 309 -12.73 -3.88 -10.47
N ALA A 310 -13.61 -4.87 -10.58
CA ALA A 310 -14.73 -5.08 -9.68
C ALA A 310 -14.93 -6.59 -9.49
N VAL A 311 -15.34 -7.01 -8.30
CA VAL A 311 -15.58 -8.43 -7.97
C VAL A 311 -16.53 -9.10 -8.97
N GLU A 312 -17.57 -8.39 -9.40
CA GLU A 312 -18.57 -8.87 -10.36
C GLU A 312 -17.97 -9.26 -11.73
N LYS A 313 -16.88 -8.63 -12.16
CA LYS A 313 -16.22 -8.95 -13.44
C LYS A 313 -15.48 -10.29 -13.40
N VAL A 314 -15.31 -10.88 -12.22
CA VAL A 314 -14.64 -12.19 -12.04
C VAL A 314 -15.62 -13.35 -12.26
N ILE A 315 -16.92 -13.11 -12.12
CA ILE A 315 -17.96 -14.14 -12.16
C ILE A 315 -18.87 -13.90 -13.38
N PRO A 316 -19.21 -14.94 -14.17
CA PRO A 316 -20.11 -14.79 -15.30
C PRO A 316 -21.42 -14.12 -14.87
N GLU A 317 -21.91 -13.17 -15.67
CA GLU A 317 -23.09 -12.34 -15.38
C GLU A 317 -24.31 -13.12 -14.84
N PRO A 318 -24.66 -14.32 -15.37
CA PRO A 318 -25.80 -15.09 -14.84
C PRO A 318 -25.62 -15.59 -13.40
N LEU A 319 -24.40 -15.60 -12.88
CA LEU A 319 -24.04 -16.05 -11.53
C LEU A 319 -23.69 -14.89 -10.59
N ALA A 320 -23.71 -13.64 -11.06
CA ALA A 320 -23.41 -12.46 -10.24
C ALA A 320 -24.34 -12.36 -9.02
N PHE A 321 -25.62 -12.70 -9.17
CA PHE A 321 -26.59 -12.72 -8.07
C PHE A 321 -26.20 -13.67 -6.93
N LEU A 322 -25.49 -14.77 -7.22
CA LEU A 322 -25.02 -15.69 -6.17
C LEU A 322 -23.92 -15.05 -5.33
N VAL A 323 -23.12 -14.15 -5.92
CA VAL A 323 -22.10 -13.36 -5.23
C VAL A 323 -22.76 -12.33 -4.34
N GLU A 324 -23.80 -11.65 -4.83
CA GLU A 324 -24.58 -10.69 -4.04
C GLU A 324 -25.25 -11.39 -2.85
N VAL A 325 -25.91 -12.53 -3.08
CA VAL A 325 -26.52 -13.34 -2.02
C VAL A 325 -25.45 -13.86 -1.05
N ALA A 326 -24.32 -14.36 -1.56
CA ALA A 326 -23.21 -14.79 -0.71
C ALA A 326 -22.67 -13.62 0.11
N ALA A 327 -22.42 -12.45 -0.47
CA ALA A 327 -21.96 -11.24 0.22
C ALA A 327 -22.95 -10.80 1.30
N TRP A 328 -24.26 -10.94 1.04
CA TRP A 328 -25.31 -10.65 2.02
C TRP A 328 -25.35 -11.66 3.18
N LEU A 329 -25.00 -12.92 2.91
CA LEU A 329 -25.00 -14.01 3.87
C LEU A 329 -23.64 -14.22 4.56
N THR A 330 -22.54 -13.80 3.94
CA THR A 330 -21.19 -13.76 4.49
C THR A 330 -21.06 -12.47 5.27
N PRO A 331 -20.98 -12.50 6.60
CA PRO A 331 -20.86 -11.25 7.31
C PRO A 331 -19.48 -10.70 7.05
N THR A 332 -19.42 -9.61 6.29
CA THR A 332 -18.22 -8.81 6.10
C THR A 332 -17.70 -8.43 7.50
N THR A 333 -16.47 -8.84 7.82
CA THR A 333 -15.90 -8.80 9.17
C THR A 333 -16.71 -9.56 10.25
N MET A 334 -17.09 -10.83 10.05
CA MET A 334 -17.67 -11.68 11.11
C MET A 334 -16.88 -11.59 12.43
N ARG A 335 -17.47 -10.89 13.40
CA ARG A 335 -17.71 -11.30 14.80
C ARG A 335 -17.16 -12.70 15.14
N LEU A 336 -15.86 -12.84 15.41
CA LEU A 336 -15.34 -14.00 16.13
C LEU A 336 -15.29 -13.67 17.62
N ILE A 337 -16.24 -14.26 18.35
CA ILE A 337 -16.38 -14.18 19.80
C ILE A 337 -15.42 -15.19 20.40
N SER A 338 -14.39 -14.71 21.10
CA SER A 338 -13.63 -15.51 22.06
C SER A 338 -14.27 -15.35 23.44
N PRO A 339 -14.24 -16.34 24.34
CA PRO A 339 -14.71 -16.18 25.73
C PRO A 339 -14.03 -15.03 26.49
N ASN A 340 -12.87 -14.55 26.00
CA ASN A 340 -12.17 -13.39 26.54
C ASN A 340 -12.46 -12.08 25.77
N CYS A 341 -13.40 -12.07 24.82
CA CYS A 341 -13.72 -10.90 24.00
C CYS A 341 -15.24 -10.74 23.78
N ARG A 342 -15.78 -9.60 24.22
CA ARG A 342 -17.21 -9.41 24.51
C ARG A 342 -17.90 -8.41 23.52
N TYR A 343 -18.00 -8.74 22.21
CA TYR A 343 -18.74 -8.01 21.11
C TYR A 343 -17.99 -6.83 20.44
N ARG A 344 -18.21 -6.32 19.20
CA ARG A 344 -18.92 -6.60 17.91
C ARG A 344 -18.24 -5.65 16.87
N SER A 345 -17.90 -6.06 15.64
CA SER A 345 -17.40 -5.14 14.58
C SER A 345 -18.54 -4.47 13.79
N CYS A 346 -18.33 -3.23 13.35
CA CYS A 346 -19.19 -2.50 12.41
C CYS A 346 -18.33 -1.95 11.27
N THR A 347 -18.62 -2.37 10.04
CA THR A 347 -18.10 -1.76 8.81
C THR A 347 -18.92 -0.50 8.50
N TYR A 348 -18.27 0.64 8.23
CA TYR A 348 -18.94 1.86 7.78
C TYR A 348 -18.63 2.10 6.30
N GLY A 349 -19.64 2.42 5.50
CA GLY A 349 -19.47 2.86 4.11
C GLY A 349 -20.58 3.84 3.74
N MET A 350 -20.22 5.04 3.25
CA MET A 350 -21.15 6.03 2.73
C MET A 350 -21.25 5.87 1.20
N VAL A 351 -22.46 5.66 0.69
CA VAL A 351 -22.74 5.49 -0.74
C VAL A 351 -22.64 6.85 -1.43
N LEU A 352 -21.71 7.00 -2.37
CA LEU A 352 -21.69 8.12 -3.30
C LEU A 352 -22.24 7.65 -4.66
N SER A 353 -23.54 7.92 -4.87
CA SER A 353 -24.35 7.82 -6.12
C SER A 353 -25.28 6.60 -6.29
N GLU A 354 -26.48 6.89 -6.82
CA GLU A 354 -27.67 6.04 -6.97
C GLU A 354 -27.62 4.99 -8.11
N LYS A 355 -26.46 4.70 -8.71
CA LYS A 355 -26.37 3.69 -9.76
C LYS A 355 -25.15 2.79 -9.56
N SER A 356 -25.38 1.71 -8.81
CA SER A 356 -24.70 0.42 -8.89
C SER A 356 -23.18 0.44 -9.10
N TRP A 357 -22.39 1.02 -8.17
CA TRP A 357 -20.95 0.72 -8.08
C TRP A 357 -20.47 0.89 -6.63
N PHE A 358 -20.06 -0.20 -5.96
CA PHE A 358 -19.25 -0.13 -4.73
C PHE A 358 -17.80 0.25 -5.10
N LEU A 359 -17.59 1.49 -5.52
CA LEU A 359 -16.26 2.11 -5.53
C LEU A 359 -16.19 3.03 -4.31
N VAL A 360 -15.62 2.54 -3.20
CA VAL A 360 -15.20 3.46 -2.13
C VAL A 360 -13.94 4.15 -2.63
N LEU A 361 -14.14 5.31 -3.27
CA LEU A 361 -13.05 6.25 -3.46
C LEU A 361 -12.65 6.73 -2.06
N SER A 362 -11.53 6.26 -1.55
CA SER A 362 -11.03 6.71 -0.25
C SER A 362 -10.22 7.99 -0.45
N LEU A 363 -10.94 9.11 -0.45
CA LEU A 363 -10.36 10.45 -0.36
C LEU A 363 -10.27 10.80 1.12
N VAL A 364 -9.06 11.08 1.60
CA VAL A 364 -8.86 11.50 2.99
C VAL A 364 -8.55 12.98 3.00
N GLU A 365 -9.48 13.76 3.55
CA GLU A 365 -9.21 15.12 4.01
C GLU A 365 -8.81 15.03 5.50
N ILE A 366 -7.58 15.45 5.80
CA ILE A 366 -6.95 15.34 7.13
C ILE A 366 -6.99 16.69 7.84
#